data_AF-A0A7W1R6J9-F1
#
_entry.id   AF-A0A7W1R6J9-F1
#
_cell.length_a   1.000
_cell.length_b   1.000
_cell.length_c   1.000
_cell.angle_alpha   90.00
_cell.angle_beta   90.00
_cell.angle_gamma   90.00
#
_symmetry.space_group_name_H-M   'P 1'
#
loop_
_entity.id
_entity.type
_entity.pdbx_description
1 polymer ?
#
loop_
_entity_poly.entity_id
_entity_poly.type
_entity_poly.pdbx_seq_one_letter_code
_entity_poly.pdbx_strand_id
1 'polypeptide(L)'
;MTAANEAMNGFVAVEDPSQTHHWLWPEGYELLFGVPATLLVFGLLYWKAWPVIKQGMAARTQRVQDELDEATKARGDAEAEAARIREALGDIETERSRILADADVQAEATLVDGRQRLDAETAEMESKAASDLEAAASRSGDELRSEIVRLSSAVIDRVVVESVDDTAHQELIEAYISKVGAGAGVRNDV
;
A
#
# COMPACT_ATOMS: atom_id res chain seq x y z
N MET A 1 -111.46 -10.89 68.33
CA MET A 1 -110.65 -11.07 67.10
C MET A 1 -109.20 -10.59 67.30
N THR A 2 -108.65 -10.73 68.52
CA THR A 2 -107.30 -10.24 68.87
C THR A 2 -106.32 -11.40 69.08
N ALA A 3 -106.80 -12.60 69.40
CA ALA A 3 -105.97 -13.79 69.61
C ALA A 3 -105.49 -14.49 68.31
N ALA A 4 -106.14 -14.23 67.17
CA ALA A 4 -105.77 -14.86 65.89
C ALA A 4 -104.60 -14.15 65.19
N ASN A 5 -104.33 -12.88 65.53
CA ASN A 5 -103.29 -12.08 64.88
C ASN A 5 -101.91 -12.23 65.56
N GLU A 6 -101.87 -12.63 66.84
CA GLU A 6 -100.62 -12.99 67.54
C GLU A 6 -100.08 -14.36 67.09
N ALA A 7 -100.96 -15.33 66.84
CA ALA A 7 -100.58 -16.67 66.41
C ALA A 7 -99.96 -16.70 64.99
N MET A 8 -100.25 -15.69 64.15
CA MET A 8 -99.72 -15.57 62.79
C MET A 8 -98.41 -14.76 62.73
N ASN A 9 -98.10 -13.97 63.76
CA ASN A 9 -96.82 -13.24 63.89
C ASN A 9 -95.71 -14.07 64.56
N GLY A 10 -96.04 -15.18 65.23
CA GLY A 10 -95.07 -16.08 65.87
C GLY A 10 -94.47 -17.15 64.96
N PHE A 11 -94.97 -17.33 63.74
CA PHE A 11 -94.55 -18.40 62.81
C PHE A 11 -93.52 -17.95 61.75
N VAL A 12 -93.18 -16.65 61.69
CA VAL A 12 -92.19 -16.11 60.73
C VAL A 12 -90.82 -15.85 61.36
N ALA A 13 -90.64 -16.14 62.65
CA ALA A 13 -89.30 -16.24 63.25
C ALA A 13 -88.72 -17.65 63.03
N VAL A 14 -88.62 -18.08 61.78
CA VAL A 14 -87.58 -19.05 61.42
C VAL A 14 -86.28 -18.25 61.47
N GLU A 15 -85.54 -18.40 62.57
CA GLU A 15 -84.14 -18.00 62.62
C GLU A 15 -83.42 -18.73 61.49
N ASP A 16 -83.12 -18.00 60.42
CA ASP A 16 -82.29 -18.47 59.32
C ASP A 16 -80.89 -18.75 59.89
N PRO A 17 -80.41 -20.01 59.93
CA PRO A 17 -79.13 -20.37 60.53
C PRO A 17 -77.92 -19.87 59.71
N SER A 18 -78.12 -18.96 58.75
CA SER A 18 -77.09 -18.36 57.90
C SER A 18 -76.89 -16.85 58.10
N GLN A 19 -77.54 -16.22 59.08
CA GLN A 19 -77.36 -14.79 59.38
C GLN A 19 -76.41 -14.57 60.58
N THR A 20 -75.29 -13.91 60.32
CA THR A 20 -74.23 -13.66 61.32
C THR A 20 -74.48 -12.37 62.12
N HIS A 21 -74.39 -12.47 63.45
CA HIS A 21 -74.58 -11.35 64.40
C HIS A 21 -73.29 -10.85 65.07
N HIS A 22 -72.11 -10.95 64.43
CA HIS A 22 -70.87 -10.41 65.00
C HIS A 22 -69.94 -9.76 63.96
N TRP A 23 -69.59 -8.50 64.19
CA TRP A 23 -68.81 -7.62 63.29
C TRP A 23 -67.34 -8.04 63.06
N LEU A 24 -66.76 -8.88 63.93
CA LEU A 24 -65.32 -9.22 63.90
C LEU A 24 -65.00 -10.71 63.94
N TRP A 25 -65.94 -11.57 64.32
CA TRP A 25 -65.68 -12.99 64.55
C TRP A 25 -66.62 -13.86 63.73
N PRO A 26 -66.10 -14.64 62.76
CA PRO A 26 -66.89 -15.60 62.00
C PRO A 26 -67.32 -16.78 62.89
N GLU A 27 -68.33 -17.52 62.45
CA GLU A 27 -68.87 -18.65 63.21
C GLU A 27 -67.81 -19.73 63.42
N GLY A 28 -67.82 -20.37 64.60
CA GLY A 28 -66.81 -21.37 64.96
C GLY A 28 -66.72 -22.55 63.99
N TYR A 29 -67.82 -22.87 63.29
CA TYR A 29 -67.85 -23.89 62.24
C TYR A 29 -67.07 -23.46 60.99
N GLU A 30 -67.22 -22.20 60.54
CA GLU A 30 -66.46 -21.67 59.40
C GLU A 30 -64.96 -21.60 59.69
N LEU A 31 -64.57 -21.29 60.94
CA LEU A 31 -63.16 -21.34 61.35
C LEU A 31 -62.62 -22.76 61.41
N LEU A 32 -63.40 -23.73 61.90
CA LEU A 32 -63.00 -25.14 61.99
C LEU A 32 -62.75 -25.79 60.63
N PHE A 33 -63.55 -25.47 59.60
CA PHE A 33 -63.38 -26.03 58.25
C PHE A 33 -62.62 -25.11 57.29
N GLY A 34 -62.76 -23.79 57.44
CA GLY A 34 -62.11 -22.79 56.59
C GLY A 34 -60.60 -22.71 56.82
N VAL A 35 -60.13 -22.72 58.07
CA VAL A 35 -58.68 -22.65 58.36
C VAL A 35 -57.92 -23.84 57.77
N PRO A 36 -58.35 -25.11 57.94
CA PRO A 36 -57.72 -26.24 57.27
C PRO A 36 -57.78 -26.15 55.74
N ALA A 37 -58.89 -25.69 55.16
CA ALA A 37 -59.04 -25.54 53.72
C ALA A 37 -58.08 -24.48 53.16
N THR A 38 -57.96 -23.32 53.81
CA THR A 38 -56.99 -22.27 53.44
C THR A 38 -55.55 -22.76 53.58
N LEU A 39 -55.23 -23.49 54.64
CA LEU A 39 -53.88 -24.07 54.82
C LEU A 39 -53.57 -25.15 53.77
N LEU A 40 -54.56 -25.96 53.38
CA LEU A 40 -54.41 -26.95 52.31
C LEU A 40 -54.12 -26.27 50.96
N VAL A 41 -54.90 -25.25 50.61
CA VAL A 41 -54.70 -24.48 49.37
C VAL A 41 -53.36 -23.75 49.40
N PHE A 42 -53.03 -23.09 50.51
CA PHE A 42 -51.75 -22.40 50.67
C PHE A 42 -50.56 -23.36 50.62
N GLY A 43 -50.67 -24.53 51.24
CA GLY A 43 -49.64 -25.57 51.19
C GLY A 43 -49.42 -26.10 49.77
N LEU A 44 -50.50 -26.35 49.02
CA LEU A 44 -50.43 -26.78 47.62
C LEU A 44 -49.82 -25.69 46.72
N LEU A 45 -50.24 -24.44 46.90
CA LEU A 45 -49.68 -23.29 46.17
C LEU A 45 -48.21 -23.09 46.53
N TYR A 46 -47.83 -23.16 47.80
CA TYR A 46 -46.44 -23.04 48.22
C TYR A 46 -45.59 -24.15 47.58
N TRP A 47 -46.04 -25.40 47.65
CA TRP A 47 -45.33 -26.53 47.05
C TRP A 47 -45.14 -26.41 45.53
N LYS A 48 -46.16 -25.90 44.82
CA LYS A 48 -46.13 -25.77 43.36
C LYS A 48 -45.47 -24.47 42.87
N ALA A 49 -45.70 -23.35 43.53
CA ALA A 49 -45.25 -22.02 43.11
C ALA A 49 -43.81 -21.73 43.55
N TRP A 50 -43.40 -22.20 44.73
CA TRP A 50 -42.02 -22.01 45.23
C TRP A 50 -40.93 -22.50 44.27
N PRO A 51 -41.00 -23.71 43.67
CA PRO A 51 -39.99 -24.15 42.72
C PRO A 51 -39.96 -23.28 41.44
N VAL A 52 -41.12 -22.82 40.95
CA VAL A 52 -41.21 -21.97 39.75
C VAL A 52 -40.58 -20.60 40.02
N ILE A 53 -40.86 -19.98 41.16
CA ILE A 53 -40.28 -18.69 41.56
C ILE A 53 -38.76 -18.81 41.71
N LYS A 54 -38.29 -19.85 42.41
CA LYS A 54 -36.86 -20.10 42.59
C LYS A 54 -36.16 -20.32 41.26
N GLN A 55 -36.76 -21.09 40.35
CA GLN A 55 -36.22 -21.33 39.01
C GLN A 55 -36.18 -20.03 38.18
N GLY A 56 -37.22 -19.19 38.23
CA GLY A 56 -37.25 -17.92 37.53
C GLY A 56 -36.17 -16.94 38.01
N MET A 57 -35.97 -16.85 39.33
CA MET A 57 -34.89 -16.04 39.90
C MET A 57 -33.52 -16.59 39.56
N ALA A 58 -33.31 -17.91 39.68
CA ALA A 58 -32.04 -18.55 39.30
C ALA A 58 -31.72 -18.34 37.82
N ALA A 59 -32.70 -18.51 36.92
CA ALA A 59 -32.52 -18.29 35.49
C ALA A 59 -32.23 -16.82 35.15
N ARG A 60 -32.83 -15.87 35.88
CA ARG A 60 -32.51 -14.45 35.73
C ARG A 60 -31.10 -14.14 36.19
N THR A 61 -30.71 -14.62 37.37
CA THR A 61 -29.34 -14.44 37.88
C THR A 61 -28.33 -15.04 36.93
N GLN A 62 -28.54 -16.26 36.45
CA GLN A 62 -27.64 -16.92 35.51
C GLN A 62 -27.50 -16.10 34.22
N ARG A 63 -28.60 -15.65 33.61
CA ARG A 63 -28.54 -14.79 32.42
C ARG A 63 -27.75 -13.51 32.66
N VAL A 64 -27.94 -12.84 33.79
CA VAL A 64 -27.18 -11.62 34.12
C VAL A 64 -25.69 -11.91 34.31
N GLN A 65 -25.35 -13.03 34.94
CA GLN A 65 -23.96 -13.44 35.07
C GLN A 65 -23.34 -13.75 33.70
N ASP A 66 -24.05 -14.50 32.85
CA ASP A 66 -23.59 -14.82 31.50
C ASP A 66 -23.38 -13.54 30.67
N GLU A 67 -24.31 -12.58 30.74
CA GLU A 67 -24.20 -11.28 30.06
C GLU A 67 -23.02 -10.44 30.59
N LEU A 68 -22.78 -10.44 31.91
CA LEU A 68 -21.64 -9.73 32.52
C LEU A 68 -20.29 -10.37 32.15
N ASP A 69 -20.24 -11.71 32.12
CA ASP A 69 -19.05 -12.45 31.74
C ASP A 69 -18.74 -12.24 30.25
N GLU A 70 -19.76 -12.27 29.39
CA GLU A 70 -19.62 -11.97 27.97
C GLU A 70 -19.16 -10.52 27.74
N ALA A 71 -19.76 -9.55 28.43
CA ALA A 71 -19.36 -8.15 28.33
C ALA A 71 -17.92 -7.92 28.80
N THR A 72 -17.51 -8.59 29.88
CA THR A 72 -16.14 -8.53 30.39
C THR A 72 -15.16 -9.13 29.40
N LYS A 73 -15.49 -10.27 28.81
CA LYS A 73 -14.68 -10.91 27.78
C LYS A 73 -14.58 -10.05 26.53
N ALA A 74 -15.70 -9.53 26.02
CA ALA A 74 -15.73 -8.66 24.85
C ALA A 74 -14.90 -7.39 25.07
N ARG A 75 -14.95 -6.81 26.27
CA ARG A 75 -14.11 -5.68 26.64
C ARG A 75 -12.63 -6.05 26.64
N GLY A 76 -12.26 -7.19 27.24
CA GLY A 76 -10.89 -7.68 27.25
C GLY A 76 -10.35 -7.93 25.84
N ASP A 77 -11.15 -8.57 24.98
CA ASP A 77 -10.81 -8.83 23.58
C ASP A 77 -10.62 -7.52 22.79
N ALA A 78 -11.47 -6.53 23.02
CA ALA A 78 -11.36 -5.20 22.40
C ALA A 78 -10.11 -4.43 22.88
N GLU A 79 -9.80 -4.47 24.18
CA GLU A 79 -8.58 -3.86 24.73
C GLU A 79 -7.32 -4.53 24.18
N ALA A 80 -7.31 -5.86 24.06
CA ALA A 80 -6.22 -6.63 23.47
C ALA A 80 -6.04 -6.34 21.98
N GLU A 81 -7.13 -6.26 21.20
CA GLU A 81 -7.08 -5.90 19.79
C GLU A 81 -6.56 -4.47 19.60
N ALA A 82 -7.04 -3.52 20.41
CA ALA A 82 -6.53 -2.16 20.37
C ALA A 82 -5.04 -2.08 20.70
N ALA A 83 -4.53 -2.92 21.62
CA ALA A 83 -3.10 -3.02 21.90
C ALA A 83 -2.32 -3.54 20.68
N ARG A 84 -2.77 -4.63 20.05
CA ARG A 84 -2.17 -5.18 18.82
C ARG A 84 -2.13 -4.16 17.68
N ILE A 85 -3.22 -3.41 17.48
CA ILE A 85 -3.28 -2.37 16.44
C ILE A 85 -2.25 -1.27 16.72
N ARG A 86 -2.12 -0.81 17.98
CA ARG A 86 -1.13 0.23 18.33
C ARG A 86 0.31 -0.27 18.13
N GLU A 87 0.59 -1.51 18.49
CA GLU A 87 1.88 -2.16 18.25
C GLU A 87 2.18 -2.24 16.75
N ALA A 88 1.23 -2.76 15.95
CA ALA A 88 1.36 -2.82 14.50
C ALA A 88 1.58 -1.44 13.85
N LEU A 89 0.92 -0.39 14.34
CA LEU A 89 1.16 0.98 13.88
C LEU A 89 2.58 1.48 14.21
N GLY A 90 3.09 1.15 15.40
CA GLY A 90 4.47 1.47 15.79
C GLY A 90 5.50 0.75 14.91
N ASP A 91 5.26 -0.53 14.62
CA ASP A 91 6.09 -1.33 13.73
C ASP A 91 6.08 -0.77 12.29
N ILE A 92 4.90 -0.38 11.78
CA ILE A 92 4.76 0.23 10.45
C ILE A 92 5.56 1.53 10.35
N GLU A 93 5.50 2.42 11.34
CA GLU A 93 6.24 3.69 11.28
C GLU A 93 7.75 3.46 11.36
N THR A 94 8.18 2.48 12.15
CA THR A 94 9.59 2.06 12.24
C THR A 94 10.07 1.50 10.91
N GLU A 95 9.29 0.60 10.31
CA GLU A 95 9.61 -0.03 9.02
C GLU A 95 9.60 0.99 7.89
N ARG A 96 8.63 1.92 7.89
CA ARG A 96 8.59 3.03 6.94
C ARG A 96 9.83 3.91 7.05
N SER A 97 10.23 4.28 8.26
CA SER A 97 11.44 5.07 8.51
C SER A 97 12.69 4.35 8.00
N ARG A 98 12.76 3.02 8.21
CA ARG A 98 13.84 2.17 7.70
C ARG A 98 13.87 2.14 6.17
N ILE A 99 12.72 1.96 5.52
CA ILE A 99 12.60 1.94 4.05
C ILE A 99 13.03 3.29 3.45
N LEU A 100 12.59 4.41 4.04
CA LEU A 100 12.97 5.74 3.57
C LEU A 100 14.48 5.99 3.71
N ALA A 101 15.07 5.62 4.86
CA ALA A 101 16.51 5.75 5.06
C ALA A 101 17.31 4.89 4.05
N ASP A 102 16.86 3.67 3.76
CA ASP A 102 17.50 2.80 2.77
C ASP A 102 17.34 3.37 1.34
N ALA A 103 16.17 3.91 1.01
CA ALA A 103 15.93 4.57 -0.26
C ALA A 103 16.83 5.80 -0.47
N ASP A 104 17.04 6.62 0.57
CA ASP A 104 17.94 7.77 0.51
C ASP A 104 19.39 7.34 0.26
N VAL A 105 19.85 6.28 0.93
CA VAL A 105 21.19 5.71 0.71
C VAL A 105 21.33 5.18 -0.72
N GLN A 106 20.34 4.46 -1.24
CA GLN A 106 20.35 3.95 -2.62
C GLN A 106 20.29 5.08 -3.65
N ALA A 107 19.52 6.14 -3.40
CA ALA A 107 19.44 7.30 -4.27
C ALA A 107 20.79 8.02 -4.35
N GLU A 108 21.45 8.25 -3.22
CA GLU A 108 22.77 8.88 -3.20
C GLU A 108 23.82 8.01 -3.91
N ALA A 109 23.80 6.69 -3.66
CA ALA A 109 24.69 5.75 -4.35
C ALA A 109 24.48 5.78 -5.88
N THR A 110 23.23 5.83 -6.33
CA THR A 110 22.88 5.91 -7.76
C THR A 110 23.33 7.24 -8.37
N LEU A 111 23.23 8.35 -7.63
CA LEU A 111 23.71 9.66 -8.10
C LEU A 111 25.24 9.69 -8.21
N VAL A 112 25.95 9.12 -7.26
CA VAL A 112 27.42 9.03 -7.30
C VAL A 112 27.88 8.16 -8.46
N ASP A 113 27.32 6.95 -8.61
CA ASP A 113 27.62 6.04 -9.72
C ASP A 113 27.28 6.68 -11.08
N GLY A 114 26.10 7.30 -11.18
CA GLY A 114 25.66 7.99 -12.38
C GLY A 114 26.60 9.13 -12.79
N ARG A 115 27.08 9.94 -11.83
CA ARG A 115 28.07 11.00 -12.09
C ARG A 115 29.40 10.42 -12.57
N GLN A 116 29.91 9.39 -11.90
CA GLN A 116 31.17 8.74 -12.30
C GLN A 116 31.08 8.17 -13.72
N ARG A 117 29.96 7.55 -14.07
CA ARG A 117 29.73 7.03 -15.43
C ARG A 117 29.66 8.16 -16.46
N LEU A 118 28.94 9.25 -16.16
CA LEU A 118 28.83 10.40 -17.06
C LEU A 118 30.19 11.07 -17.30
N ASP A 119 31.02 11.21 -16.26
CA ASP A 119 32.37 11.77 -16.37
C ASP A 119 33.24 10.89 -17.27
N ALA A 120 33.17 9.56 -17.11
CA ALA A 120 33.90 8.60 -17.95
C ALA A 120 33.42 8.62 -19.41
N GLU A 121 32.10 8.61 -19.65
CA GLU A 121 31.53 8.67 -21.00
C GLU A 121 31.85 10.00 -21.69
N THR A 122 31.86 11.11 -20.95
CA THR A 122 32.22 12.43 -21.48
C THR A 122 33.70 12.47 -21.87
N ALA A 123 34.60 11.98 -21.02
CA ALA A 123 36.02 11.90 -21.34
C ALA A 123 36.29 11.01 -22.57
N GLU A 124 35.59 9.89 -22.70
CA GLU A 124 35.67 9.03 -23.87
C GLU A 124 35.17 9.74 -25.14
N MET A 125 34.03 10.45 -25.04
CA MET A 125 33.46 11.22 -26.15
C MET A 125 34.40 12.34 -26.60
N GLU A 126 35.00 13.08 -25.67
CA GLU A 126 35.97 14.13 -25.98
C GLU A 126 37.22 13.55 -26.66
N SER A 127 37.75 12.43 -26.17
CA SER A 127 38.89 11.76 -26.78
C SER A 127 38.58 11.29 -28.21
N LYS A 128 37.38 10.74 -28.46
CA LYS A 128 36.94 10.35 -29.80
C LYS A 128 36.78 11.56 -30.70
N ALA A 129 36.11 12.62 -30.24
CA ALA A 129 35.93 13.85 -30.99
C ALA A 129 37.27 14.50 -31.38
N ALA A 130 38.25 14.51 -30.48
CA ALA A 130 39.60 15.00 -30.76
C ALA A 130 40.28 14.16 -31.85
N SER A 131 40.19 12.83 -31.77
CA SER A 131 40.71 11.92 -32.80
C SER A 131 40.03 12.13 -34.16
N ASP A 132 38.72 12.32 -34.17
CA ASP A 132 37.94 12.53 -35.40
C ASP A 132 38.27 13.88 -36.04
N LEU A 133 38.46 14.93 -35.23
CA LEU A 133 38.91 16.25 -35.68
C LEU A 133 40.29 16.19 -36.32
N GLU A 134 41.25 15.51 -35.69
CA GLU A 134 42.60 15.34 -36.25
C GLU A 134 42.55 14.58 -37.59
N ALA A 135 41.79 13.49 -37.65
CA ALA A 135 41.61 12.72 -38.87
C ALA A 135 40.92 13.54 -39.98
N ALA A 136 39.94 14.39 -39.63
CA ALA A 136 39.29 15.29 -40.56
C ALA A 136 40.25 16.38 -41.09
N ALA A 137 41.05 16.99 -40.20
CA ALA A 137 42.04 17.99 -40.57
C ALA A 137 43.09 17.42 -41.53
N SER A 138 43.58 16.21 -41.27
CA SER A 138 44.51 15.52 -42.18
C SER A 138 43.87 15.28 -43.55
N ARG A 139 42.65 14.73 -43.60
CA ARG A 139 41.93 14.48 -44.86
C ARG A 139 41.71 15.77 -45.65
N SER A 140 41.26 16.84 -45.01
CA SER A 140 41.07 18.14 -45.66
C SER A 140 42.38 18.73 -46.16
N GLY A 141 43.48 18.55 -45.41
CA GLY A 141 44.82 18.96 -45.85
C GLY A 141 45.28 18.23 -47.11
N ASP A 142 45.07 16.91 -47.17
CA ASP A 142 45.41 16.09 -48.33
C ASP A 142 44.55 16.44 -49.55
N GLU A 143 43.26 16.67 -49.35
CA GLU A 143 42.33 17.11 -50.40
C GLU A 143 42.72 18.48 -50.97
N LEU A 144 43.06 19.44 -50.10
CA LEU A 144 43.55 20.77 -50.51
C LEU A 144 44.85 20.66 -51.31
N ARG A 145 45.80 19.81 -50.88
CA ARG A 145 47.06 19.59 -51.63
C ARG A 145 46.79 19.00 -53.01
N SER A 146 45.91 18.01 -53.10
CA SER A 146 45.49 17.41 -54.37
C SER A 146 44.88 18.44 -55.32
N GLU A 147 43.97 19.29 -54.81
CA GLU A 147 43.36 20.36 -55.60
C GLU A 147 44.37 21.43 -56.06
N ILE A 148 45.32 21.82 -55.20
CA ILE A 148 46.39 22.75 -55.58
C ILE A 148 47.26 22.15 -56.70
N VAL A 149 47.65 20.87 -56.59
CA VAL A 149 48.44 20.19 -57.62
C VAL A 149 47.66 20.13 -58.93
N ARG A 150 46.37 19.76 -58.88
CA ARG A 150 45.48 19.71 -60.05
C ARG A 150 45.38 21.07 -60.75
N LEU A 151 45.14 22.15 -59.99
CA LEU A 151 45.01 23.50 -60.55
C LEU A 151 46.34 24.01 -61.10
N SER A 152 47.44 23.74 -60.41
CA SER A 152 48.79 24.14 -60.84
C SER A 152 49.17 23.49 -62.16
N SER A 153 48.96 22.17 -62.32
CA SER A 153 49.22 21.47 -63.58
C SER A 153 48.40 22.05 -64.75
N ALA A 154 47.13 22.38 -64.52
CA ALA A 154 46.28 22.98 -65.54
C ALA A 154 46.77 24.36 -66.01
N VAL A 155 47.41 25.14 -65.14
CA VAL A 155 48.03 26.42 -65.49
C VAL A 155 49.38 26.22 -66.18
N ILE A 156 50.21 25.27 -65.70
CA ILE A 156 51.52 24.96 -66.27
C ILE A 156 51.39 24.53 -67.73
N ASP A 157 50.44 23.63 -68.05
CA ASP A 157 50.20 23.19 -69.43
C ASP A 157 49.94 24.37 -70.38
N ARG A 158 49.23 25.40 -69.90
CA ARG A 158 48.94 26.59 -70.69
C ARG A 158 50.12 27.54 -70.81
N VAL A 159 50.86 27.77 -69.72
CA VAL A 159 52.04 28.66 -69.72
C VAL A 159 53.16 28.07 -70.56
N VAL A 160 53.43 26.77 -70.48
CA VAL A 160 54.49 26.10 -71.26
C VAL A 160 54.18 26.17 -72.75
N VAL A 161 52.93 25.95 -73.17
CA VAL A 161 52.56 26.07 -74.59
C VAL A 161 52.73 27.50 -75.11
N GLU A 162 52.49 28.51 -74.26
CA GLU A 162 52.65 29.93 -74.63
C GLU A 162 54.11 30.40 -74.60
N SER A 163 54.99 29.76 -73.80
CA SER A 163 56.38 30.18 -73.61
C SER A 163 57.42 29.44 -74.46
N VAL A 164 57.03 28.45 -75.27
CA VAL A 164 57.96 27.67 -76.09
C VAL A 164 58.16 28.33 -77.46
N ASP A 165 59.37 28.80 -77.70
CA ASP A 165 59.85 29.28 -79.00
C ASP A 165 60.90 28.34 -79.61
N ASP A 166 61.33 28.61 -80.85
CA ASP A 166 62.31 27.77 -81.58
C ASP A 166 63.67 27.64 -80.82
N THR A 167 64.03 28.63 -80.00
CA THR A 167 65.27 28.62 -79.21
C THR A 167 65.15 27.67 -78.02
N ALA A 168 64.02 27.74 -77.31
CA ALA A 168 63.70 26.82 -76.21
C ALA A 168 63.65 25.36 -76.69
N HIS A 169 63.17 25.11 -77.91
CA HIS A 169 63.17 23.77 -78.50
C HIS A 169 64.59 23.20 -78.70
N GLN A 170 65.54 24.01 -79.18
CA GLN A 170 66.93 23.56 -79.36
C GLN A 170 67.62 23.26 -78.03
N GLU A 171 67.43 24.10 -77.01
CA GLU A 171 67.97 23.86 -75.67
C GLU A 171 67.40 22.58 -75.02
N LEU A 172 66.10 22.32 -75.19
CA LEU A 172 65.47 21.10 -74.67
C LEU A 172 66.03 19.82 -75.33
N ILE A 173 66.30 19.88 -76.65
CA ILE A 173 66.90 18.76 -77.39
C ILE A 173 68.32 18.50 -76.88
N GLU A 174 69.14 19.54 -76.74
CA GLU A 174 70.51 19.41 -76.25
C GLU A 174 70.55 18.89 -74.81
N ALA A 175 69.66 19.38 -73.93
CA ALA A 175 69.54 18.91 -72.56
C ALA A 175 69.10 17.43 -72.48
N TYR A 176 68.19 17.00 -73.35
CA TYR A 176 67.77 15.59 -73.44
C TYR A 176 68.90 14.69 -73.92
N ILE A 177 69.62 15.10 -74.99
CA ILE A 177 70.79 14.39 -75.50
C ILE A 177 71.85 14.27 -74.41
N SER A 178 72.11 15.35 -73.66
CA SER A 178 73.03 15.35 -72.53
C SER A 178 72.61 14.37 -71.42
N LYS A 179 71.32 14.35 -71.03
CA LYS A 179 70.83 13.48 -69.96
C LYS A 179 70.80 12.00 -70.36
N VAL A 180 70.40 11.68 -71.59
CA VAL A 180 70.40 10.30 -72.10
C VAL A 180 71.82 9.83 -72.41
N GLY A 181 72.67 10.70 -72.95
CA GLY A 181 74.10 10.44 -73.15
C GLY A 181 74.82 10.17 -71.84
N ALA A 182 74.55 10.93 -70.78
CA ALA A 182 75.09 10.71 -69.45
C ALA A 182 74.58 9.42 -68.79
N GLY A 183 73.31 9.02 -69.02
CA GLY A 183 72.77 7.75 -68.53
C GLY A 183 73.26 6.52 -69.31
N ALA A 184 73.60 6.67 -70.59
CA ALA A 184 74.14 5.60 -71.43
C ALA A 184 75.65 5.37 -71.24
N GLY A 185 76.39 6.35 -70.73
CA GLY A 185 77.83 6.27 -70.49
C GLY A 185 78.28 5.54 -69.21
N VAL A 186 77.36 5.10 -68.34
CA VAL A 186 77.68 4.53 -67.01
C VAL A 186 77.65 2.99 -66.98
N ARG A 187 77.58 2.31 -68.13
CA ARG A 187 77.68 0.84 -68.22
C ARG A 187 78.62 0.41 -69.34
N ASN A 188 79.94 0.62 -69.20
CA ASN A 188 80.92 -0.29 -69.83
C ASN A 188 82.34 -0.13 -69.28
N ASP A 189 82.63 -0.78 -68.15
CA ASP A 189 84.00 -1.03 -67.70
C ASP A 189 84.05 -2.41 -67.01
N VAL A 190 84.36 -3.43 -67.83
CA VAL A 190 85.09 -4.66 -67.45
C VAL A 190 86.48 -4.53 -68.08
#